data_AF-X0ZLP3-F1
#
_entry.id   AF-X0ZLP3-F1
#
_cell.length_a   1.000
_cell.length_b   1.000
_cell.length_c   1.000
_cell.angle_alpha   90.00
_cell.angle_beta   90.00
_cell.angle_gamma   90.00
#
_symmetry.space_group_name_H-M   'P 1'
#
loop_
_entity.id
_entity.type
_entity.pdbx_description
1 polymer ?
#
loop_
_entity_poly.entity_id
_entity_poly.type
_entity_poly.pdbx_seq_one_letter_code
_entity_poly.pdbx_strand_id
1 'polypeptide(L)'
;DMGLDELDIETLLKVTKFYPAPADLIRWQAREVFEPEMIKRYGLDSEFGAIEKEPFYKAGMTDDQITNYWRAHWEHASWMQVVEMLHRGLMTEEQVYDWFRVVEIPPFWRDLLIQSAYTWPTRVDVRRWWDMRTIDETELRRLYSGMGYRGLNLDNYVLWTKVYVAFPDLMARWTKGWITIDDVRRELTGLGMPA
;
A
#
# COMPACT_ATOMS: atom_id res chain seq x y z
N ASP A 1 -43.50 22.86 44.56
CA ASP A 1 -43.13 21.63 43.85
C ASP A 1 -42.85 21.92 42.40
N MET A 2 -41.67 21.53 41.92
CA MET A 2 -41.28 21.68 40.51
C MET A 2 -41.93 20.62 39.58
N GLY A 3 -43.02 19.97 40.03
CA GLY A 3 -44.01 19.35 39.15
C GLY A 3 -43.53 18.29 38.16
N LEU A 4 -42.54 17.47 38.52
CA LEU A 4 -42.17 16.28 37.75
C LEU A 4 -42.65 15.05 38.52
N ASP A 5 -43.49 14.24 37.90
CA ASP A 5 -43.83 12.92 38.42
C ASP A 5 -42.74 11.87 38.05
N GLU A 6 -42.88 10.64 38.54
CA GLU A 6 -41.90 9.58 38.26
C GLU A 6 -41.78 9.27 36.76
N LEU A 7 -42.88 9.39 36.00
CA LEU A 7 -42.90 9.17 34.57
C LEU A 7 -42.17 10.30 33.82
N ASP A 8 -42.33 11.54 34.28
CA ASP A 8 -41.61 12.69 33.76
C ASP A 8 -40.10 12.54 33.98
N ILE A 9 -39.68 12.13 35.18
CA ILE A 9 -38.26 11.87 35.51
C ILE A 9 -37.69 10.76 34.62
N GLU A 10 -38.39 9.64 34.48
CA GLU A 10 -37.94 8.52 33.64
C GLU A 10 -37.83 8.92 32.16
N THR A 11 -38.79 9.71 31.67
CA THR A 11 -38.82 10.20 30.29
C THR A 11 -37.67 11.18 30.04
N LEU A 12 -37.45 12.12 30.96
CA LEU A 12 -36.32 13.06 30.88
C LEU A 12 -34.98 12.34 30.88
N LEU A 13 -34.80 11.31 31.71
CA LEU A 13 -33.59 10.48 31.72
C LEU A 13 -33.41 9.69 30.42
N LYS A 14 -34.48 9.26 29.76
CA LYS A 14 -34.39 8.54 28.48
C LYS A 14 -33.95 9.46 27.34
N VAL A 15 -34.50 10.67 27.25
CA VAL A 15 -34.18 11.61 26.17
C VAL A 15 -32.82 12.29 26.30
N THR A 16 -32.25 12.31 27.51
CA THR A 16 -30.89 12.83 27.76
C THR A 16 -29.79 11.82 27.47
N LYS A 17 -30.13 10.54 27.22
CA LYS A 17 -29.14 9.55 26.79
C LYS A 17 -28.52 10.00 25.49
N PHE A 18 -27.19 9.94 25.45
CA PHE A 18 -26.43 10.16 24.24
C PHE A 18 -26.90 9.18 23.16
N TYR A 19 -26.86 9.60 21.91
CA TYR A 19 -26.99 8.72 20.77
C TYR A 19 -25.96 9.13 19.70
N PRO A 20 -25.22 8.17 19.14
CA PRO A 20 -24.19 8.44 18.13
C PRO A 20 -24.77 9.20 16.93
N ALA A 21 -23.97 10.09 16.35
CA ALA A 21 -24.36 10.76 15.12
C ALA A 21 -24.41 9.75 13.96
N PRO A 22 -25.14 10.03 12.87
CA PRO A 22 -25.13 9.16 11.69
C PRO A 22 -23.73 8.82 11.16
N ALA A 23 -22.78 9.75 11.28
CA ALA A 23 -21.38 9.52 10.90
C ALA A 23 -20.69 8.48 11.78
N ASP A 24 -20.95 8.46 13.09
CA ASP A 24 -20.43 7.45 14.01
C ASP A 24 -21.02 6.08 13.70
N LEU A 25 -22.32 6.03 13.42
CA LEU A 25 -22.99 4.79 13.02
C LEU A 25 -22.36 4.21 11.75
N ILE A 26 -22.12 5.04 10.72
CA ILE A 26 -21.42 4.60 9.50
C ILE A 26 -20.00 4.12 9.83
N ARG A 27 -19.27 4.87 10.68
CA ARG A 27 -17.93 4.48 11.11
C ARG A 27 -17.92 3.13 11.83
N TRP A 28 -18.94 2.81 12.61
CA TRP A 28 -19.03 1.53 13.30
C TRP A 28 -19.27 0.36 12.33
N GLN A 29 -20.07 0.58 11.27
CA GLN A 29 -20.23 -0.40 10.19
C GLN A 29 -18.88 -0.67 9.50
N ALA A 30 -18.13 0.39 9.22
CA ALA A 30 -16.81 0.35 8.59
C ALA A 30 -15.74 -0.32 9.48
N ARG A 31 -15.74 -0.03 10.78
CA ARG A 31 -14.72 -0.51 11.74
C ARG A 31 -15.06 -1.86 12.36
N GLU A 32 -15.88 -2.67 11.70
CA GLU A 32 -16.17 -4.05 12.08
C GLU A 32 -16.75 -4.19 13.52
N VAL A 33 -17.41 -3.15 14.04
CA VAL A 33 -17.88 -3.06 15.44
C VAL A 33 -18.95 -4.11 15.78
N PHE A 34 -19.65 -4.59 14.76
CA PHE A 34 -20.76 -5.54 14.89
C PHE A 34 -20.44 -6.93 14.34
N GLU A 35 -19.17 -7.20 14.01
CA GLU A 35 -18.73 -8.42 13.33
C GLU A 35 -17.94 -9.31 14.31
N PRO A 36 -18.56 -10.33 14.96
CA PRO A 36 -17.94 -11.08 16.06
C PRO A 36 -16.59 -11.71 15.72
N GLU A 37 -16.45 -12.24 14.50
CA GLU A 37 -15.20 -12.84 14.03
C GLU A 37 -14.08 -11.80 13.89
N MET A 38 -14.39 -10.59 13.46
CA MET A 38 -13.42 -9.50 13.33
C MET A 38 -13.05 -8.90 14.69
N ILE A 39 -14.04 -8.73 15.58
CA ILE A 39 -13.82 -8.31 16.97
C ILE A 39 -12.83 -9.23 17.65
N LYS A 40 -13.01 -10.55 17.50
CA LYS A 40 -12.10 -11.56 18.06
C LYS A 40 -10.74 -11.56 17.37
N ARG A 41 -10.71 -11.53 16.03
CA ARG A 41 -9.46 -11.58 15.24
C ARG A 41 -8.54 -10.40 15.53
N TYR A 42 -9.08 -9.19 15.61
CA TYR A 42 -8.31 -7.96 15.86
C TYR A 42 -8.26 -7.55 17.32
N GLY A 43 -8.95 -8.28 18.21
CA GLY A 43 -8.99 -7.99 19.63
C GLY A 43 -9.65 -6.64 19.94
N LEU A 44 -10.74 -6.29 19.26
CA LEU A 44 -11.35 -4.95 19.38
C LEU A 44 -11.96 -4.67 20.77
N ASP A 45 -12.22 -5.71 21.57
CA ASP A 45 -12.65 -5.63 22.97
C ASP A 45 -11.48 -5.63 23.97
N SER A 46 -10.23 -5.73 23.49
CA SER A 46 -9.04 -5.74 24.36
C SER A 46 -9.00 -4.46 25.20
N GLU A 47 -8.48 -4.56 26.43
CA GLU A 47 -8.29 -3.43 27.35
C GLU A 47 -9.58 -2.67 27.75
N PHE A 48 -10.77 -3.08 27.26
CA PHE A 48 -12.04 -2.43 27.59
C PHE A 48 -12.34 -2.43 29.10
N GLY A 49 -11.94 -3.48 29.81
CA GLY A 49 -12.13 -3.59 31.26
C GLY A 49 -11.25 -2.62 32.08
N ALA A 50 -10.25 -1.98 31.47
CA ALA A 50 -9.34 -1.05 32.15
C ALA A 50 -9.80 0.40 32.08
N ILE A 51 -10.85 0.72 31.30
CA ILE A 51 -11.28 2.10 31.11
C ILE A 51 -12.11 2.60 32.30
N GLU A 52 -11.93 3.87 32.65
CA GLU A 52 -12.80 4.58 33.60
C GLU A 52 -14.07 5.02 32.86
N LYS A 53 -15.19 4.35 33.15
CA LYS A 53 -16.46 4.56 32.43
C LYS A 53 -17.26 5.75 32.93
N GLU A 54 -16.98 6.25 34.13
CA GLU A 54 -17.79 7.30 34.75
C GLU A 54 -17.91 8.57 33.88
N PRO A 55 -16.83 9.11 33.27
CA PRO A 55 -16.93 10.29 32.42
C PRO A 55 -17.85 10.09 31.21
N PHE A 56 -17.93 8.88 30.66
CA PHE A 56 -18.82 8.56 29.55
C PHE A 56 -20.29 8.54 30.01
N TYR A 57 -20.56 7.99 31.20
CA TYR A 57 -21.90 8.04 31.78
C TYR A 57 -22.35 9.47 32.08
N LYS A 58 -21.45 10.36 32.54
CA LYS A 58 -21.73 11.80 32.68
C LYS A 58 -22.06 12.48 31.35
N ALA A 59 -21.51 11.99 30.25
CA ALA A 59 -21.85 12.43 28.89
C ALA A 59 -23.17 11.81 28.37
N GLY A 60 -23.85 10.99 29.18
CA GLY A 60 -25.12 10.34 28.84
C GLY A 60 -24.97 9.03 28.05
N MET A 61 -23.75 8.51 27.90
CA MET A 61 -23.52 7.29 27.11
C MET A 61 -23.98 6.03 27.84
N THR A 62 -24.48 5.06 27.09
CA THR A 62 -24.78 3.71 27.60
C THR A 62 -23.57 2.79 27.47
N ASP A 63 -23.55 1.67 28.20
CA ASP A 63 -22.49 0.66 28.06
C ASP A 63 -22.29 0.18 26.61
N ASP A 64 -23.40 -0.01 25.87
CA ASP A 64 -23.35 -0.40 24.46
C ASP A 64 -22.62 0.64 23.61
N GLN A 65 -22.89 1.93 23.83
CA GLN A 65 -22.24 3.00 23.08
C GLN A 65 -20.76 3.12 23.43
N ILE A 66 -20.42 3.02 24.72
CA ILE A 66 -19.03 3.03 25.17
C ILE A 66 -18.28 1.86 24.50
N THR A 67 -18.88 0.67 24.47
CA THR A 67 -18.31 -0.51 23.81
C THR A 67 -18.13 -0.30 22.31
N ASN A 68 -19.11 0.28 21.62
CA ASN A 68 -19.03 0.51 20.18
C ASN A 68 -17.97 1.55 19.81
N TYR A 69 -17.88 2.65 20.56
CA TYR A 69 -16.78 3.61 20.38
C TYR A 69 -15.43 2.98 20.67
N TRP A 70 -15.32 2.14 21.71
CA TRP A 70 -14.11 1.40 21.98
C TRP A 70 -13.72 0.50 20.82
N ARG A 71 -14.61 -0.33 20.29
CA ARG A 71 -14.28 -1.18 19.14
C ARG A 71 -13.81 -0.36 17.92
N ALA A 72 -14.32 0.85 17.72
CA ALA A 72 -13.96 1.73 16.61
C ALA A 72 -12.77 2.68 16.86
N HIS A 73 -12.19 2.69 18.06
CA HIS A 73 -11.15 3.65 18.45
C HIS A 73 -9.75 3.27 17.95
N TRP A 74 -9.51 1.99 17.71
CA TRP A 74 -8.19 1.45 17.43
C TRP A 74 -7.53 2.07 16.18
N GLU A 75 -6.22 2.27 16.29
CA GLU A 75 -5.36 2.53 15.14
C GLU A 75 -4.82 1.18 14.64
N HIS A 76 -5.04 0.90 13.35
CA HIS A 76 -4.49 -0.30 12.72
C HIS A 76 -3.12 0.00 12.12
N ALA A 77 -2.33 -1.05 11.90
CA ALA A 77 -1.03 -0.95 11.23
C ALA A 77 -1.16 -0.16 9.92
N SER A 78 -0.19 0.71 9.63
CA SER A 78 -0.11 1.46 8.38
C SER A 78 0.21 0.54 7.19
N TRP A 79 -0.08 1.02 5.98
CA TRP A 79 0.28 0.30 4.75
C TRP A 79 1.76 -0.11 4.71
N MET A 80 2.69 0.77 5.10
CA MET A 80 4.11 0.46 5.09
C MET A 80 4.49 -0.65 6.07
N GLN A 81 3.87 -0.70 7.25
CA GLN A 81 4.06 -1.79 8.21
C GLN A 81 3.51 -3.11 7.67
N VAL A 82 2.35 -3.07 7.01
CA VAL A 82 1.73 -4.26 6.40
C VAL A 82 2.58 -4.81 5.25
N VAL A 83 3.11 -3.94 4.38
CA VAL A 83 4.04 -4.34 3.30
C VAL A 83 5.31 -4.97 3.89
N GLU A 84 5.86 -4.42 4.97
CA GLU A 84 7.01 -5.01 5.64
C GLU A 84 6.69 -6.40 6.21
N MET A 85 5.55 -6.56 6.87
CA MET A 85 5.10 -7.88 7.37
C MET A 85 4.88 -8.89 6.24
N LEU A 86 4.29 -8.46 5.12
CA LEU A 86 4.12 -9.28 3.92
C LEU A 86 5.48 -9.75 3.37
N HIS A 87 6.43 -8.83 3.16
CA HIS A 87 7.76 -9.16 2.64
C HIS A 87 8.58 -10.05 3.57
N ARG A 88 8.35 -9.96 4.89
CA ARG A 88 8.99 -10.83 5.88
C ARG A 88 8.31 -12.20 6.01
N GLY A 89 7.22 -12.45 5.29
CA GLY A 89 6.44 -13.69 5.38
C GLY A 89 5.67 -13.84 6.69
N LEU A 90 5.42 -12.74 7.40
CA LEU A 90 4.62 -12.71 8.63
C LEU A 90 3.12 -12.58 8.33
N MET A 91 2.77 -12.15 7.11
CA MET A 91 1.41 -12.07 6.59
C MET A 91 1.33 -12.64 5.17
N THR A 92 0.19 -13.23 4.83
CA THR A 92 -0.16 -13.63 3.46
C THR A 92 -0.88 -12.51 2.72
N GLU A 93 -0.91 -12.55 1.38
CA GLU A 93 -1.71 -11.60 0.58
C GLU A 93 -3.20 -11.61 0.94
N GLU A 94 -3.75 -12.78 1.25
CA GLU A 94 -5.13 -12.93 1.74
C GLU A 94 -5.34 -12.17 3.06
N GLN A 95 -4.39 -12.27 3.99
CA GLN A 95 -4.44 -11.50 5.24
C GLN A 95 -4.31 -9.99 5.02
N VAL A 96 -3.53 -9.56 4.01
CA VAL A 96 -3.47 -8.15 3.59
C VAL A 96 -4.80 -7.70 2.99
N TYR A 97 -5.43 -8.54 2.17
CA TYR A 97 -6.74 -8.28 1.58
C TYR A 97 -7.83 -8.10 2.64
N ASP A 98 -7.81 -8.93 3.68
CA ASP A 98 -8.70 -8.81 4.84
C ASP A 98 -8.41 -7.54 5.65
N TRP A 99 -7.14 -7.18 5.83
CA TRP A 99 -6.76 -5.96 6.54
C TRP A 99 -7.30 -4.70 5.86
N PHE A 100 -7.37 -4.65 4.52
CA PHE A 100 -7.99 -3.53 3.81
C PHE A 100 -9.46 -3.29 4.17
N ARG A 101 -10.17 -4.31 4.67
CA ARG A 101 -11.55 -4.15 5.15
C ARG A 101 -11.59 -3.25 6.37
N VAL A 102 -10.78 -3.54 7.40
CA VAL A 102 -10.81 -2.78 8.66
C VAL A 102 -10.22 -1.36 8.54
N VAL A 103 -9.43 -1.08 7.50
CA VAL A 103 -8.94 0.27 7.17
C VAL A 103 -9.70 0.95 6.03
N GLU A 104 -10.84 0.39 5.62
CA GLU A 104 -11.76 1.03 4.66
C GLU A 104 -11.17 1.32 3.27
N ILE A 105 -10.30 0.43 2.77
CA ILE A 105 -9.84 0.50 1.37
C ILE A 105 -10.85 -0.23 0.46
N PRO A 106 -11.43 0.45 -0.55
CA PRO A 106 -12.39 -0.17 -1.47
C PRO A 106 -11.82 -1.39 -2.20
N PRO A 107 -12.62 -2.44 -2.45
CA PRO A 107 -12.18 -3.68 -3.10
C PRO A 107 -11.42 -3.47 -4.41
N PHE A 108 -11.83 -2.48 -5.22
CA PHE A 108 -11.17 -2.13 -6.48
C PHE A 108 -9.65 -1.91 -6.35
N TRP A 109 -9.19 -1.34 -5.23
CA TRP A 109 -7.79 -0.99 -5.03
C TRP A 109 -6.95 -2.11 -4.42
N ARG A 110 -7.56 -3.12 -3.81
CA ARG A 110 -6.86 -4.06 -2.92
C ARG A 110 -5.81 -4.88 -3.66
N ASP A 111 -6.22 -5.52 -4.76
CA ASP A 111 -5.32 -6.33 -5.57
C ASP A 111 -4.23 -5.48 -6.23
N LEU A 112 -4.56 -4.26 -6.65
CA LEU A 112 -3.61 -3.31 -7.22
C LEU A 112 -2.55 -2.91 -6.20
N LEU A 113 -2.95 -2.65 -4.95
CA LEU A 113 -2.04 -2.29 -3.87
C LEU A 113 -1.17 -3.48 -3.46
N ILE A 114 -1.73 -4.69 -3.35
CA ILE A 114 -0.96 -5.93 -3.07
C ILE A 114 0.10 -6.15 -4.15
N GLN A 115 -0.27 -6.07 -5.43
CA GLN A 115 0.69 -6.20 -6.53
C GLN A 115 1.76 -5.12 -6.49
N SER A 116 1.41 -3.90 -6.06
CA SER A 116 2.37 -2.79 -5.92
C SER A 116 3.31 -2.92 -4.72
N ALA A 117 3.01 -3.81 -3.77
CA ALA A 117 3.88 -4.03 -2.61
C ALA A 117 5.24 -4.58 -3.05
N TYR A 118 5.25 -5.46 -4.06
CA TYR A 118 6.46 -6.10 -4.53
C TYR A 118 7.37 -5.16 -5.33
N THR A 119 8.67 -5.36 -5.14
CA THR A 119 9.69 -4.45 -5.68
C THR A 119 10.02 -4.78 -7.13
N TRP A 120 10.15 -3.75 -7.96
CA TRP A 120 10.73 -3.87 -9.31
C TRP A 120 12.25 -3.99 -9.26
N PRO A 121 12.88 -4.72 -10.19
CA PRO A 121 14.35 -4.81 -10.24
C PRO A 121 14.98 -3.42 -10.37
N THR A 122 16.17 -3.24 -9.80
CA THR A 122 16.86 -1.95 -9.88
C THR A 122 17.34 -1.68 -11.29
N ARG A 123 17.53 -0.39 -11.64
CA ARG A 123 18.10 0.00 -12.95
C ARG A 123 19.49 -0.62 -13.21
N VAL A 124 20.24 -0.87 -12.14
CA VAL A 124 21.56 -1.53 -12.21
C VAL A 124 21.41 -2.99 -12.61
N ASP A 125 20.47 -3.71 -11.98
CA ASP A 125 20.25 -5.13 -12.28
C ASP A 125 19.65 -5.33 -13.67
N VAL A 126 18.69 -4.48 -14.07
CA VAL A 126 18.14 -4.51 -15.43
C VAL A 126 19.22 -4.31 -16.50
N ARG A 127 20.16 -3.39 -16.27
CA ARG A 127 21.32 -3.21 -17.17
C ARG A 127 22.24 -4.44 -17.19
N ARG A 128 22.47 -5.09 -16.04
CA ARG A 128 23.27 -6.33 -15.98
C ARG A 128 22.59 -7.46 -16.72
N TRP A 129 21.27 -7.59 -16.61
CA TRP A 129 20.49 -8.58 -17.35
C TRP A 129 20.59 -8.36 -18.86
N TRP A 130 20.52 -7.09 -19.30
CA TRP A 130 20.75 -6.73 -20.69
C TRP A 130 22.17 -7.13 -21.15
N ASP A 131 23.18 -6.81 -20.34
CA ASP A 131 24.59 -7.14 -20.62
C ASP A 131 24.81 -8.65 -20.77
N MET A 132 24.25 -9.44 -19.84
CA MET A 132 24.30 -10.90 -19.86
C MET A 132 23.36 -11.54 -20.88
N ARG A 133 22.60 -10.74 -21.66
CA ARG A 133 21.63 -11.21 -22.65
C ARG A 133 20.55 -12.12 -22.08
N THR A 134 20.22 -11.94 -20.79
CA THR A 134 19.10 -12.66 -20.15
C THR A 134 17.76 -11.99 -20.40
N ILE A 135 17.77 -10.79 -20.99
CA ILE A 135 16.59 -10.06 -21.47
C ILE A 135 16.86 -9.47 -22.85
N ASP A 136 15.79 -9.20 -23.61
CA ASP A 136 15.84 -8.52 -24.90
C ASP A 136 15.42 -7.04 -24.79
N GLU A 137 15.35 -6.31 -25.92
CA GLU A 137 15.05 -4.88 -25.90
C GLU A 137 13.58 -4.62 -25.51
N THR A 138 12.70 -5.55 -25.87
CA THR A 138 11.27 -5.51 -25.50
C THR A 138 11.13 -5.53 -23.98
N GLU A 139 11.81 -6.48 -23.33
CA GLU A 139 11.79 -6.62 -21.87
C GLU A 139 12.54 -5.47 -21.19
N LEU A 140 13.67 -5.00 -21.73
CA LEU A 140 14.35 -3.80 -21.25
C LEU A 140 13.42 -2.57 -21.24
N ARG A 141 12.70 -2.34 -22.34
CA ARG A 141 11.71 -1.26 -22.46
C ARG A 141 10.55 -1.43 -21.48
N ARG A 142 10.05 -2.65 -21.30
CA ARG A 142 8.99 -2.96 -20.33
C ARG A 142 9.45 -2.64 -18.91
N LEU A 143 10.65 -3.05 -18.53
CA LEU A 143 11.22 -2.83 -17.19
C LEU A 143 11.43 -1.35 -16.90
N TYR A 144 12.03 -0.59 -17.82
CA TYR A 144 12.16 0.86 -17.66
C TYR A 144 10.81 1.58 -17.66
N SER A 145 9.83 1.08 -18.42
CA SER A 145 8.47 1.60 -18.33
C SER A 145 7.83 1.27 -16.97
N GLY A 146 8.05 0.10 -16.41
CA GLY A 146 7.59 -0.24 -15.05
C GLY A 146 8.12 0.71 -13.99
N MET A 147 9.37 1.18 -14.14
CA MET A 147 9.99 2.20 -13.27
C MET A 147 9.47 3.64 -13.49
N GLY A 148 8.58 3.85 -14.46
CA GLY A 148 7.98 5.15 -14.76
C GLY A 148 8.64 5.93 -15.89
N TYR A 149 9.68 5.44 -16.55
CA TYR A 149 10.25 6.12 -17.72
C TYR A 149 9.30 6.07 -18.92
N ARG A 150 9.11 7.19 -19.61
CA ARG A 150 8.20 7.33 -20.77
C ARG A 150 8.80 8.23 -21.85
N GLY A 151 8.28 8.09 -23.07
CA GLY A 151 8.65 8.92 -24.22
C GLY A 151 10.16 9.03 -24.42
N LEU A 152 10.64 10.26 -24.62
CA LEU A 152 12.05 10.54 -24.86
C LEU A 152 12.97 10.03 -23.72
N ASN A 153 12.52 10.08 -22.46
CA ASN A 153 13.32 9.55 -21.35
C ASN A 153 13.48 8.03 -21.47
N LEU A 154 12.43 7.31 -21.84
CA LEU A 154 12.50 5.86 -22.07
C LEU A 154 13.46 5.55 -23.21
N ASP A 155 13.31 6.23 -24.35
CA ASP A 155 14.15 6.01 -25.53
C ASP A 155 15.63 6.30 -25.23
N ASN A 156 15.91 7.39 -24.52
CA ASN A 156 17.26 7.75 -24.09
C ASN A 156 17.84 6.71 -23.13
N TYR A 157 17.06 6.20 -22.17
CA TYR A 157 17.56 5.17 -21.24
C TYR A 157 17.83 3.83 -21.93
N VAL A 158 16.99 3.44 -22.89
CA VAL A 158 17.20 2.23 -23.69
C VAL A 158 18.46 2.37 -24.52
N LEU A 159 18.58 3.45 -25.31
CA LEU A 159 19.76 3.72 -26.13
C LEU A 159 21.03 3.79 -25.28
N TRP A 160 20.99 4.54 -24.18
CA TRP A 160 22.11 4.63 -23.25
C TRP A 160 22.52 3.27 -22.71
N THR A 161 21.57 2.41 -22.33
CA THR A 161 21.88 1.08 -21.79
C THR A 161 22.56 0.20 -22.83
N LYS A 162 22.04 0.20 -24.06
CA LYS A 162 22.61 -0.55 -25.19
C LYS A 162 24.06 -0.12 -25.48
N VAL A 163 24.27 1.18 -25.60
CA VAL A 163 25.58 1.77 -25.90
C VAL A 163 26.55 1.59 -24.74
N TYR A 164 26.14 1.93 -23.52
CA TYR A 164 26.97 1.84 -22.32
C TYR A 164 27.55 0.44 -22.11
N VAL A 165 26.74 -0.59 -22.40
CA VAL A 165 27.15 -1.98 -22.27
C VAL A 165 28.05 -2.44 -23.42
N ALA A 166 27.77 -2.06 -24.67
CA ALA A 166 28.56 -2.49 -25.82
C ALA A 166 29.90 -1.74 -25.97
N PHE A 167 29.93 -0.47 -25.56
CA PHE A 167 31.04 0.44 -25.85
C PHE A 167 32.41 -0.03 -25.31
N PRO A 168 32.54 -0.53 -24.07
CA PRO A 168 33.83 -1.00 -23.56
C PRO A 168 34.44 -2.14 -24.39
N ASP A 169 33.62 -3.11 -24.80
CA ASP A 169 34.06 -4.23 -25.65
C ASP A 169 34.44 -3.74 -27.06
N LEU A 170 33.61 -2.89 -27.67
CA LEU A 170 33.91 -2.27 -28.97
C LEU A 170 35.27 -1.56 -28.96
N MET A 171 35.52 -0.74 -27.94
CA MET A 171 36.79 -0.03 -27.80
C MET A 171 37.96 -0.98 -27.55
N ALA A 172 37.75 -2.05 -26.77
CA ALA A 172 38.77 -3.08 -26.55
C ALA A 172 39.13 -3.84 -27.84
N ARG A 173 38.13 -4.21 -28.66
CA ARG A 173 38.35 -4.86 -29.96
C ARG A 173 39.08 -3.92 -30.93
N TRP A 174 38.69 -2.65 -30.97
CA TRP A 174 39.32 -1.65 -31.85
C TRP A 174 40.77 -1.36 -31.47
N THR A 175 41.05 -1.12 -30.19
CA THR A 175 42.42 -0.84 -29.70
C THR A 175 43.39 -2.00 -29.91
N LYS A 176 42.88 -3.24 -29.96
CA LYS A 176 43.66 -4.44 -30.31
C LYS A 176 43.79 -4.69 -31.81
N GLY A 177 43.19 -3.85 -32.66
CA GLY A 177 43.20 -3.99 -34.12
C GLY A 177 42.32 -5.14 -34.63
N TRP A 178 41.38 -5.65 -33.84
CA TRP A 178 40.48 -6.73 -34.26
C TRP A 178 39.31 -6.24 -35.11
N ILE A 179 38.96 -4.95 -34.98
CA ILE A 179 37.95 -4.26 -35.78
C ILE A 179 38.46 -2.87 -36.19
N THR A 180 37.92 -2.32 -37.28
CA THR A 180 38.22 -0.96 -37.72
C THR A 180 37.36 0.07 -36.99
N ILE A 181 37.72 1.36 -37.09
CA ILE A 181 36.89 2.44 -36.54
C ILE A 181 35.52 2.52 -37.23
N ASP A 182 35.43 2.13 -38.51
CA ASP A 182 34.16 2.12 -39.24
C ASP A 182 33.26 0.97 -38.79
N ASP A 183 33.84 -0.17 -38.37
CA ASP A 183 33.10 -1.25 -37.73
C ASP A 183 32.51 -0.79 -36.38
N VAL A 184 33.27 -0.04 -35.57
CA VAL A 184 32.77 0.56 -34.33
C VAL A 184 31.59 1.48 -34.61
N ARG A 185 31.72 2.40 -35.58
CA ARG A 185 30.62 3.30 -35.97
C ARG A 185 29.39 2.53 -36.40
N ARG A 186 29.55 1.52 -37.27
CA ARG A 186 28.46 0.69 -37.76
C ARG A 186 27.74 -0.06 -36.64
N GLU A 187 28.47 -0.65 -35.70
CA GLU A 187 27.87 -1.33 -34.55
C GLU A 187 27.11 -0.35 -33.64
N LEU A 188 27.68 0.83 -33.34
CA LEU A 188 27.00 1.85 -32.52
C LEU A 188 25.74 2.41 -33.20
N THR A 189 25.79 2.69 -34.50
CA THR A 189 24.61 3.09 -35.28
C THR A 189 23.55 1.98 -35.28
N GLY A 190 23.97 0.71 -35.38
CA GLY A 190 23.08 -0.46 -35.26
C GLY A 190 22.39 -0.57 -33.88
N LEU A 191 22.99 -0.02 -32.82
CA LEU A 191 22.36 0.09 -31.50
C LEU A 191 21.39 1.27 -31.39
N GLY A 192 21.30 2.12 -32.41
CA GLY A 192 20.41 3.26 -32.48
C GLY A 192 21.09 4.61 -32.21
N MET A 193 22.42 4.66 -32.14
CA MET A 193 23.10 5.96 -32.16
C MET A 193 22.89 6.64 -33.52
N PRO A 194 22.76 7.98 -33.56
CA PRO A 194 22.81 8.72 -34.82
C PRO A 194 24.08 8.37 -35.60
N ALA A 195 23.95 8.28 -36.93
CA ALA A 195 25.06 8.05 -37.85
C ALA A 195 25.98 9.27 -37.97
#